data_AF-A0A202FD68-F1
#
_entry.id   AF-A0A202FD68-F1
#
_cell.length_a   1.000
_cell.length_b   1.000
_cell.length_c   1.000
_cell.angle_alpha   90.00
_cell.angle_beta   90.00
_cell.angle_gamma   90.00
#
_symmetry.space_group_name_H-M   'P 1'
#
loop_
_entity.id
_entity.type
_entity.pdbx_description
1 polymer ?
#
loop_
_entity_poly.entity_id
_entity_poly.type
_entity_poly.pdbx_seq_one_letter_code
_entity_poly.pdbx_strand_id
1 'polypeptide(L)'
;MREVVDKKINQLMNESGFNIARNLKVLRKEKNVTQKEVARHLNIDVTTLSHYETGIRMPDIDTLIALARYYDTDINRIISNNLE
;
A
#
# COMPACT_ATOMS: atom_id res chain seq x y z
N MET A 1 -19.12 -14.52 -20.00
CA MET A 1 -18.95 -15.54 -18.94
C MET A 1 -17.55 -15.50 -18.31
N ARG A 2 -16.45 -15.60 -19.09
CA ARG A 2 -15.06 -15.37 -18.59
C ARG A 2 -14.89 -14.03 -17.87
N GLU A 3 -15.32 -12.93 -18.49
CA GLU A 3 -15.19 -11.57 -17.93
C GLU A 3 -15.95 -11.34 -16.61
N VAL A 4 -17.06 -12.05 -16.41
CA VAL A 4 -17.86 -11.99 -15.16
C VAL A 4 -17.17 -12.79 -14.05
N VAL A 5 -16.53 -13.92 -14.39
CA VAL A 5 -15.71 -14.71 -13.46
C VAL A 5 -14.48 -13.91 -13.05
N ASP A 6 -13.79 -13.26 -13.99
CA ASP A 6 -12.61 -12.43 -13.68
C ASP A 6 -12.97 -11.24 -12.78
N LYS A 7 -14.10 -10.56 -13.04
CA LYS A 7 -14.61 -9.50 -12.13
C LYS A 7 -14.97 -10.04 -10.75
N LYS A 8 -15.62 -11.21 -10.68
CA LYS A 8 -16.05 -11.81 -9.40
C LYS A 8 -14.86 -12.35 -8.60
N ILE A 9 -13.83 -12.88 -9.27
CA ILE A 9 -12.56 -13.26 -8.64
C ILE A 9 -11.86 -12.03 -8.07
N ASN A 10 -11.76 -10.94 -8.84
CA ASN A 10 -11.19 -9.68 -8.36
C ASN A 10 -12.01 -9.07 -7.20
N GLN A 11 -13.32 -9.27 -7.19
CA GLN A 11 -14.21 -8.84 -6.11
C GLN A 11 -14.03 -9.69 -4.85
N LEU A 12 -13.98 -11.03 -4.97
CA LEU A 12 -13.72 -11.96 -3.87
C LEU A 12 -12.30 -11.79 -3.28
N MET A 13 -11.30 -11.49 -4.12
CA MET A 13 -9.95 -11.16 -3.68
C MET A 13 -9.87 -9.84 -2.89
N ASN A 14 -10.83 -8.93 -3.08
CA ASN A 14 -10.92 -7.65 -2.35
C ASN A 14 -11.77 -7.72 -1.08
N GLU A 15 -12.60 -8.75 -0.90
CA GLU A 15 -13.55 -8.83 0.23
C GLU A 15 -12.96 -9.45 1.51
N SER A 16 -11.73 -9.99 1.47
CA SER A 16 -11.14 -10.72 2.61
C SER A 16 -9.70 -10.34 2.99
N GLY A 17 -9.04 -9.40 2.30
CA GLY A 17 -7.59 -9.17 2.45
C GLY A 17 -7.21 -7.72 2.70
N PHE A 18 -6.39 -7.49 3.73
CA PHE A 18 -5.71 -6.21 3.99
C PHE A 18 -5.06 -5.66 2.72
N ASN A 19 -5.51 -4.50 2.22
CA ASN A 19 -5.00 -3.93 0.97
C ASN A 19 -3.90 -2.89 1.21
N ILE A 20 -2.80 -3.34 1.84
CA ILE A 20 -1.66 -2.51 2.21
C ILE A 20 -1.07 -1.79 0.99
N ALA A 21 -0.95 -2.48 -0.14
CA ALA A 21 -0.40 -1.91 -1.37
C ALA A 21 -1.21 -0.68 -1.84
N ARG A 22 -2.54 -0.82 -1.91
CA ARG A 22 -3.44 0.30 -2.24
C ARG A 22 -3.31 1.42 -1.21
N ASN A 23 -3.32 1.07 0.08
CA ASN A 23 -3.33 2.07 1.14
C ASN A 23 -2.05 2.92 1.16
N LEU A 24 -0.88 2.29 0.99
CA LEU A 24 0.39 3.01 0.86
C LEU A 24 0.38 3.97 -0.32
N LYS A 25 -0.17 3.55 -1.46
CA LYS A 25 -0.28 4.40 -2.65
C LYS A 25 -1.25 5.57 -2.44
N VAL A 26 -2.35 5.35 -1.70
CA VAL A 26 -3.30 6.42 -1.34
C VAL A 26 -2.63 7.42 -0.41
N LEU A 27 -2.04 6.97 0.70
CA LEU A 27 -1.35 7.82 1.68
C LEU A 27 -0.24 8.67 1.01
N ARG A 28 0.51 8.06 0.10
CA ARG A 28 1.53 8.79 -0.67
C ARG A 28 0.94 9.93 -1.50
N LYS A 29 -0.18 9.67 -2.18
CA LYS A 29 -0.88 10.67 -2.99
C LYS A 29 -1.53 11.76 -2.15
N GLU A 30 -2.10 11.41 -0.99
CA GLU A 30 -2.66 12.38 -0.04
C GLU A 30 -1.59 13.34 0.48
N LYS A 31 -0.39 12.82 0.79
CA LYS A 31 0.76 13.64 1.17
C LYS A 31 1.37 14.41 0.00
N ASN A 32 0.91 14.19 -1.24
CA ASN A 32 1.40 14.79 -2.48
C ASN A 32 2.91 14.63 -2.71
N VAL A 33 3.43 13.42 -2.48
CA VAL A 33 4.85 13.08 -2.68
C VAL A 33 5.05 11.98 -3.72
N THR A 34 6.23 11.96 -4.33
CA THR A 34 6.66 10.94 -5.28
C THR A 34 7.17 9.69 -4.57
N GLN A 35 7.20 8.55 -5.27
CA GLN A 35 7.81 7.33 -4.74
C GLN A 35 9.31 7.53 -4.42
N LYS A 36 10.00 8.36 -5.21
CA LYS A 36 11.42 8.66 -5.01
C LYS A 36 11.68 9.41 -3.69
N GLU A 37 10.77 10.31 -3.30
CA GLU A 37 10.91 11.07 -2.06
C GLU A 37 10.70 10.20 -0.82
N VAL A 38 9.66 9.36 -0.84
CA VAL A 38 9.40 8.39 0.23
C VAL A 38 10.57 7.41 0.35
N ALA A 39 11.00 6.82 -0.76
CA ALA A 39 12.09 5.85 -0.77
C ALA A 39 13.40 6.45 -0.25
N ARG A 40 13.70 7.70 -0.64
CA ARG A 40 14.85 8.45 -0.12
C ARG A 40 14.73 8.67 1.39
N HIS A 41 13.56 9.04 1.89
CA HIS A 41 13.36 9.26 3.32
C HIS A 41 13.52 7.97 4.14
N LEU A 42 13.01 6.85 3.63
CA LEU A 42 13.10 5.54 4.27
C LEU A 42 14.44 4.83 4.04
N ASN A 43 15.36 5.44 3.27
CA ASN A 43 16.63 4.85 2.87
C ASN A 43 16.46 3.46 2.20
N ILE A 44 15.50 3.37 1.27
CA ILE A 44 15.23 2.18 0.46
C ILE A 44 15.29 2.51 -1.03
N ASP A 45 15.41 1.49 -1.89
CA ASP A 45 15.28 1.67 -3.32
C ASP A 45 13.85 2.08 -3.72
N VAL A 46 13.74 2.92 -4.75
CA VAL A 46 12.44 3.31 -5.32
C VAL A 46 11.66 2.11 -5.83
N THR A 47 12.35 1.09 -6.34
CA THR A 47 11.76 -0.19 -6.76
C THR A 47 11.17 -0.95 -5.58
N THR A 48 11.80 -0.91 -4.41
CA THR A 48 11.28 -1.52 -3.17
C THR A 48 9.96 -0.88 -2.78
N LEU A 49 9.86 0.45 -2.78
CA LEU A 49 8.59 1.13 -2.52
C LEU A 49 7.54 0.82 -3.59
N SER A 50 7.93 0.78 -4.87
CA SER A 50 7.03 0.39 -5.96
C SER A 50 6.48 -1.02 -5.76
N HIS A 51 7.31 -1.97 -5.33
CA HIS A 51 6.90 -3.34 -5.01
C HIS A 51 5.92 -3.38 -3.84
N TYR A 52 6.09 -2.51 -2.83
CA TYR A 52 5.11 -2.36 -1.75
C TYR A 52 3.77 -1.82 -2.28
N GLU A 53 3.79 -0.76 -3.08
CA GLU A 53 2.56 -0.14 -3.63
C GLU A 53 1.85 -0.97 -4.71
N THR A 54 2.49 -2.03 -5.21
CA THR A 54 1.92 -2.97 -6.19
C THR A 54 1.59 -4.34 -5.59
N GLY A 55 1.95 -4.57 -4.32
CA GLY A 55 1.73 -5.85 -3.63
C GLY A 55 2.68 -6.96 -4.06
N ILE A 56 3.72 -6.66 -4.86
CA ILE A 56 4.77 -7.61 -5.24
C ILE A 56 5.57 -8.04 -4.01
N ARG A 57 5.78 -7.11 -3.06
CA ARG A 57 6.48 -7.37 -1.81
C ARG A 57 5.67 -6.78 -0.66
N MET A 58 5.67 -7.46 0.48
CA MET A 58 5.13 -6.93 1.73
C MET A 58 6.23 -6.19 2.50
N PRO A 59 5.97 -4.98 3.01
CA PRO A 59 6.84 -4.34 3.98
C PRO A 59 6.84 -5.14 5.29
N ASP A 60 7.97 -5.18 5.97
CA ASP A 60 8.04 -5.72 7.33
C ASP A 60 7.45 -4.72 8.35
N ILE A 61 7.36 -5.14 9.61
CA ILE A 61 6.76 -4.34 10.68
C ILE A 61 7.50 -3.02 10.88
N ASP A 62 8.83 -3.04 10.87
CA ASP A 62 9.64 -1.83 11.06
C ASP A 62 9.42 -0.83 9.91
N THR A 63 9.34 -1.33 8.67
CA THR A 63 9.03 -0.53 7.49
C THR A 63 7.62 0.04 7.57
N LEU A 64 6.62 -0.74 8.03
CA LEU A 64 5.25 -0.25 8.22
C LEU A 64 5.21 0.89 9.26
N ILE A 65 5.95 0.77 10.36
CA ILE A 65 6.07 1.83 11.37
C ILE A 65 6.74 3.07 10.77
N ALA A 66 7.80 2.91 9.99
CA ALA A 66 8.48 4.01 9.31
C ALA A 66 7.55 4.72 8.31
N LEU A 67 6.77 3.96 7.54
CA LEU A 67 5.78 4.50 6.60
C LEU A 67 4.65 5.23 7.34
N ALA A 68 4.16 4.69 8.45
CA ALA A 68 3.13 5.34 9.28
C ALA A 68 3.62 6.70 9.80
N ARG A 69 4.84 6.75 10.35
CA ARG A 69 5.47 8.01 10.79
C ARG A 69 5.68 8.98 9.63
N TYR A 70 6.17 8.50 8.49
CA TYR A 70 6.41 9.34 7.33
C TYR A 70 5.10 9.96 6.79
N TYR A 71 4.03 9.18 6.72
CA TYR A 71 2.71 9.64 6.28
C TYR A 71 1.91 10.37 7.36
N ASP A 72 2.45 10.52 8.57
CA ASP A 72 1.78 11.14 9.72
C ASP A 72 0.41 10.50 10.01
N THR A 73 0.40 9.17 10.11
CA THR A 73 -0.80 8.36 10.28
C THR A 73 -0.55 7.18 11.23
N ASP A 74 -1.64 6.56 11.69
CA ASP A 74 -1.59 5.29 12.40
C ASP A 74 -1.39 4.09 11.45
N ILE A 75 -0.74 3.04 11.96
CA ILE A 75 -0.50 1.80 11.21
C ILE A 75 -1.81 1.12 10.77
N ASN A 76 -2.89 1.27 11.53
CA ASN A 76 -4.21 0.78 11.16
C ASN A 76 -4.66 1.36 9.83
N ARG A 77 -4.32 2.61 9.52
CA ARG A 77 -4.65 3.24 8.23
C ARG A 77 -3.91 2.57 7.07
N ILE A 78 -2.74 1.97 7.32
CA ILE A 78 -1.98 1.23 6.31
C ILE A 78 -2.56 -0.18 6.13
N ILE A 79 -2.93 -0.86 7.22
CA ILE A 79 -3.36 -2.27 7.14
C ILE A 79 -4.85 -2.44 6.86
N SER A 80 -5.72 -1.47 7.19
CA SER A 80 -7.19 -1.62 7.12
C SER A 80 -7.74 -1.94 5.73
N ASN A 81 -8.87 -2.66 5.69
CA ASN A 81 -9.59 -2.96 4.43
C ASN A 81 -10.33 -1.74 3.85
N ASN A 82 -10.73 -0.80 4.70
CA ASN A 82 -11.45 0.40 4.31
C ASN A 82 -10.65 1.63 4.75
N LEU A 83 -10.06 2.34 3.78
CA LEU A 83 -9.73 3.75 3.96
C LEU A 83 -11.03 4.52 3.78
N GLU A 84 -11.70 4.84 4.88
CA GLU A 84 -12.80 5.81 4.91
C GLU A 84 -12.28 7.24 4.75
#